data_AF-A0A0Q7Q7B3-F1
#
_entry.id   AF-A0A0Q7Q7B3-F1
#
_cell.length_a   1.000
_cell.length_b   1.000
_cell.length_c   1.000
_cell.angle_alpha   90.00
_cell.angle_beta   90.00
_cell.angle_gamma   90.00
#
_symmetry.space_group_name_H-M   'P 1'
#
loop_
_entity.id
_entity.type
_entity.pdbx_description
1 polymer ?
#
loop_
_entity_poly.entity_id
_entity_poly.type
_entity_poly.pdbx_seq_one_letter_code
_entity_poly.pdbx_strand_id
1 'polypeptide(L)' 'MSTYRLTDENGAVVAEDELEHDQAAISWRSAHPFEGPGVDEGRQLRLEKKQDDGWIRLDALGTADVD' A
#
# COMPACT_ATOMS: atom_id res chain seq x y z
N MET A 1 -11.02 2.63 12.16
CA MET A 1 -9.96 3.13 11.25
C MET A 1 -8.78 2.21 11.41
N SER A 2 -8.06 1.94 10.32
CA SER A 2 -6.86 1.09 10.32
C SER A 2 -5.69 1.91 9.80
N THR A 3 -4.47 1.61 10.26
CA THR A 3 -3.27 2.22 9.71
C THR A 3 -2.88 1.52 8.41
N TYR A 4 -2.57 2.28 7.38
CA TYR A 4 -2.10 1.82 6.09
C TYR A 4 -0.76 2.47 5.77
N ARG A 5 0.08 1.76 5.04
CA ARG A 5 1.33 2.33 4.54
C ARG A 5 1.58 1.94 3.09
N LEU A 6 2.28 2.80 2.38
CA LEU A 6 2.79 2.54 1.05
C LEU A 6 4.29 2.25 1.16
N THR A 7 4.72 1.12 0.60
CA THR A 7 6.13 0.76 0.53
C THR A 7 6.61 0.66 -0.91
N ASP A 8 7.89 0.97 -1.12
CA ASP A 8 8.56 0.73 -2.40
C ASP A 8 8.92 -0.76 -2.58
N GLU A 9 9.59 -1.10 -3.68
CA GLU A 9 10.02 -2.48 -3.94
C GLU A 9 11.04 -3.02 -2.92
N ASN A 10 11.79 -2.12 -2.27
CA ASN A 10 12.79 -2.42 -1.24
C ASN A 10 12.17 -2.55 0.16
N GLY A 11 10.87 -2.26 0.31
CA GLY A 11 10.18 -2.24 1.60
C GLY A 11 10.38 -0.94 2.38
N ALA A 12 10.94 0.10 1.77
CA ALA A 12 11.02 1.42 2.37
C ALA A 12 9.63 2.06 2.42
N VAL A 13 9.25 2.60 3.59
CA VAL A 13 7.97 3.28 3.76
C VAL A 13 8.03 4.64 3.08
N VAL A 14 7.12 4.86 2.13
CA VAL A 14 6.99 6.11 1.36
C VAL A 14 5.93 7.01 1.97
N ALA A 15 4.82 6.43 2.44
CA ALA A 15 3.74 7.14 3.09
C ALA A 15 3.03 6.24 4.10
N GLU A 16 2.45 6.82 5.15
CA GLU A 16 1.62 6.14 6.15
C GLU A 16 0.42 7.03 6.47
N ASP A 17 -0.77 6.44 6.56
CA ASP A 17 -2.02 7.16 6.84
C ASP A 17 -3.06 6.27 7.54
N GLU A 18 -4.01 6.87 8.24
CA GLU A 18 -5.11 6.17 8.91
C GLU A 18 -6.39 6.32 8.11
N LEU A 19 -6.89 5.20 7.56
CA LEU A 19 -8.04 5.21 6.65
C LEU A 19 -9.17 4.33 7.19
N GLU A 20 -10.38 4.64 6.74
CA GLU A 20 -11.58 3.99 7.27
C GLU A 20 -11.73 2.54 6.78
N HIS A 21 -11.41 2.29 5.50
CA HIS A 21 -11.58 1.00 4.84
C HIS A 21 -10.59 0.82 3.68
N ASP A 22 -10.42 -0.43 3.24
CA ASP A 22 -9.40 -0.81 2.27
C ASP A 22 -9.58 -0.09 0.91
N GLN A 23 -10.83 0.19 0.50
CA GLN A 23 -11.09 0.95 -0.73
C GLN A 23 -10.53 2.40 -0.70
N ALA A 24 -10.51 3.04 0.48
CA ALA A 24 -9.92 4.36 0.63
C ALA A 24 -8.40 4.27 0.49
N ALA A 25 -7.79 3.20 1.01
CA ALA A 25 -6.37 2.92 0.91
C ALA A 25 -5.91 2.61 -0.52
N ILE A 26 -6.71 1.89 -1.32
CA ILE A 26 -6.46 1.70 -2.76
C ILE A 26 -6.46 3.04 -3.49
N SER A 27 -7.48 3.86 -3.24
CA SER A 27 -7.64 5.16 -3.89
C SER A 27 -6.48 6.08 -3.51
N TRP A 28 -6.07 6.04 -2.25
CA TRP A 28 -4.90 6.73 -1.72
C TRP A 28 -3.59 6.28 -2.38
N ARG A 29 -3.37 4.96 -2.56
CA ARG A 29 -2.23 4.43 -3.33
C ARG A 29 -2.23 4.96 -4.76
N SER A 30 -3.36 4.90 -5.45
CA SER A 30 -3.48 5.33 -6.84
C SER A 30 -3.24 6.84 -7.01
N ALA A 31 -3.47 7.64 -5.97
CA ALA A 31 -3.19 9.07 -5.95
C ALA A 31 -1.71 9.40 -5.66
N HIS A 32 -0.91 8.44 -5.21
CA HIS A 32 0.52 8.62 -4.95
C HIS A 32 1.35 8.19 -6.17
N PRO A 33 1.89 9.13 -6.97
CA PRO A 33 2.77 8.78 -8.07
C PRO A 33 4.05 8.11 -7.54
N PHE A 34 4.44 6.98 -8.15
CA PHE A 34 5.72 6.34 -7.84
C PHE A 34 6.85 7.08 -8.57
N GLU A 35 7.62 7.88 -7.84
CA GLU A 35 8.80 8.60 -8.37
C GLU A 35 10.08 7.78 -8.13
N GLY A 36 10.22 6.65 -8.83
CA GLY A 36 11.40 5.78 -8.75
C GLY A 36 12.12 5.63 -10.10
N PRO A 37 13.44 5.36 -10.11
CA PRO A 37 14.17 5.06 -11.34
C PRO A 37 13.65 3.73 -11.93
N GLY A 38 12.85 3.83 -12.99
CA GLY A 38 12.21 2.69 -13.65
C GLY A 38 10.71 2.63 -13.38
N VAL A 39 10.00 3.71 -13.73
CA VAL A 39 8.53 3.69 -13.91
C VAL A 39 8.23 2.90 -15.19
N ASP A 40 8.56 1.61 -15.19
CA ASP A 40 8.02 0.66 -16.14
C ASP A 40 6.53 0.48 -15.82
N GLU A 41 5.69 0.36 -16.85
CA GLU A 41 4.25 0.10 -16.73
C GLU A 41 4.02 -1.14 -15.86
N GLY A 42 3.74 -0.94 -14.56
CA GLY A 42 3.52 -2.02 -13.59
C GLY A 42 4.24 -1.88 -12.25
N ARG A 43 5.24 -0.99 -12.11
CA ARG A 43 5.85 -0.69 -10.81
C ARG A 43 4.97 0.26 -10.00
N GLN A 44 4.10 -0.31 -9.18
CA GLN A 44 3.24 0.41 -8.24
C GLN A 44 3.74 0.25 -6.81
N LEU A 45 3.47 1.25 -5.96
CA LEU A 45 3.68 1.16 -4.52
C LEU A 45 2.93 -0.05 -3.94
N ARG A 46 3.53 -0.77 -3.00
CA ARG A 46 2.84 -1.84 -2.28
C ARG A 46 2.00 -1.19 -1.19
N LEU A 47 0.73 -1.57 -1.12
CA LEU A 47 -0.16 -1.14 -0.05
C LEU A 47 -0.13 -2.19 1.06
N GLU A 48 0.10 -1.76 2.28
CA GLU A 48 0.11 -2.62 3.45
C GLU A 48 -0.85 -2.08 4.51
N LYS A 49 -1.53 -2.98 5.23
CA LYS A 49 -2.47 -2.68 6.29
C LYS A 49 -1.92 -3.21 7.62
N LYS A 50 -2.02 -2.41 8.66
CA LYS A 50 -1.63 -2.80 10.01
C LYS A 50 -2.66 -3.76 10.61
N GLN A 51 -2.16 -4.87 11.13
CA GLN A 51 -2.84 -5.91 11.89
C GLN A 51 -2.14 -6.08 13.24
N ASP A 52 -2.77 -6.82 14.16
CA ASP A 52 -2.24 -7.03 15.52
C ASP A 52 -0.81 -7.61 15.52
N ASP A 53 -0.51 -8.53 14.60
CA ASP A 53 0.79 -9.21 14.49
C ASP A 53 1.75 -8.60 13.46
N GLY A 54 1.37 -7.49 12.80
CA GLY A 54 2.27 -6.83 11.85
C GLY A 54 1.58 -6.11 10.70
N TRP A 55 2.24 -6.08 9.55
CA TRP A 55 1.72 -5.46 8.33
C TRP A 55 1.43 -6.53 7.30
N ILE A 56 0.20 -6.55 6.79
CA ILE A 56 -0.20 -7.44 5.71
C ILE A 56 -0.26 -6.68 4.41
N ARG A 57 0.15 -7.31 3.31
CA ARG A 57 0.05 -6.70 1.99
C ARG A 57 -1.39 -6.80 1.48
N LEU A 58 -1.88 -5.68 0.97
CA LEU A 58 -3.11 -5.63 0.19
C LEU A 58 -2.78 -5.69 -1.30
N ASP A 59 -3.61 -6.43 -2.05
CA ASP A 59 -3.48 -6.52 -3.50
C ASP A 59 -3.94 -5.21 -4.19
N ALA A 60 -4.01 -5.24 -5.53
CA ALA A 60 -4.46 -4.08 -6.29
C ALA A 60 -5.91 -3.68 -5.96
N LEU A 61 -6.75 -4.65 -5.60
CA LEU A 61 -8.17 -4.53 -5.27
C LEU A 61 -8.43 -4.34 -3.76
N GLY A 62 -7.38 -4.23 -2.95
CA GLY A 62 -7.48 -3.97 -1.51
C GLY A 62 -7.93 -5.18 -0.69
N THR A 63 -7.92 -6.37 -1.26
CA THR A 63 -8.05 -7.61 -0.51
C THR A 63 -6.71 -7.95 0.14
N ALA A 64 -6.78 -8.42 1.38
CA ALA A 64 -5.62 -8.94 2.08
C ALA A 64 -5.22 -10.28 1.48
N ASP A 65 -3.97 -10.40 1.06
CA ASP A 65 -3.40 -11.70 0.73
C ASP A 65 -3.12 -12.42 2.06
N VAL A 66 -3.95 -13.43 2.35
CA VAL A 66 -3.79 -14.33 3.51
C VAL A 66 -3.28 -15.66 2.97
N ASP A 67 -1.98 -15.89 3.10
CA ASP A 67 -1.35 -17.21 2.91
C ASP A 67 -1.68 -18.14 4.09
#